data_AF-A0A8S0ZBZ0-F1
#
_entry.id   AF-A0A8S0ZBZ0-F1
#
_cell.length_a   1.000
_cell.length_b   1.000
_cell.length_c   1.000
_cell.angle_alpha   90.00
_cell.angle_beta   90.00
_cell.angle_gamma   90.00
#
_symmetry.space_group_name_H-M   'P 1'
#
loop_
_entity.id
_entity.type
_entity.pdbx_description
1 polymer ?
#
loop_
_entity_poly.entity_id
_entity_poly.type
_entity_poly.pdbx_seq_one_letter_code
_entity_poly.pdbx_strand_id
1 'polypeptide(L)'
;MSLYEQQVEKRQEIARIKTNFNKDSASRKTVDYYKTRLGNLDSLWEEFKHNHDRMCTEESRTHQYFTEKWFESTEECYREVRALLWQSYQQMVAPLVAAYEEKSKLSSSSEQDAVKQQELDSKISRYSDGSSHSGSQNQHLTSTGTNSKYQDLQHQQQVNFKALTRTMENIVVDDIKEKWKFEDAIKSLQSRWDTIDKLHWEIEALSTSNPSYDALFVNDG
;
A
#
# COMPACT_ATOMS: atom_id res chain seq x y z
N MET A 1 6.63 -33.76 -10.92
CA MET A 1 6.49 -32.84 -12.07
C MET A 1 7.82 -32.18 -12.32
N SER A 2 8.24 -32.15 -13.58
CA SER A 2 9.39 -31.37 -14.03
C SER A 2 9.16 -29.86 -13.81
N LEU A 3 10.23 -29.07 -13.82
CA LEU A 3 10.13 -27.61 -13.73
C LEU A 3 9.31 -27.03 -14.90
N TYR A 4 9.45 -27.60 -16.10
CA TYR A 4 8.68 -27.19 -17.26
C TYR A 4 7.19 -27.45 -17.08
N GLU A 5 6.79 -28.62 -16.58
CA GLU A 5 5.37 -28.93 -16.28
C GLU A 5 4.77 -27.95 -15.27
N GLN A 6 5.54 -27.57 -14.25
CA GLN A 6 5.11 -26.56 -13.27
C GLN A 6 4.92 -25.18 -13.92
N GLN A 7 5.83 -24.77 -14.83
CA GLN A 7 5.66 -23.51 -15.56
C GLN A 7 4.42 -23.51 -16.47
N VAL A 8 4.11 -24.64 -17.11
CA VAL A 8 2.89 -24.82 -17.91
C VAL A 8 1.65 -24.63 -17.02
N GLU A 9 1.63 -25.28 -15.85
CA GLU A 9 0.52 -25.20 -14.92
C GLU A 9 0.29 -23.76 -14.44
N LYS A 10 1.35 -23.10 -13.95
CA LYS A 10 1.26 -21.71 -13.45
C LYS A 10 0.80 -20.72 -14.51
N ARG A 11 1.30 -20.86 -15.74
CA ARG A 11 0.82 -20.05 -16.88
C ARG A 11 -0.68 -20.25 -17.13
N GLN A 12 -1.16 -21.49 -17.09
CA GLN A 12 -2.58 -21.77 -17.26
C GLN A 12 -3.42 -21.20 -16.11
N GLU A 13 -2.93 -21.24 -14.88
CA GLU A 13 -3.62 -20.65 -13.72
C GLU A 13 -3.73 -19.13 -13.83
N ILE A 14 -2.66 -18.43 -14.24
CA ILE A 14 -2.68 -16.98 -14.52
C ILE A 14 -3.73 -16.66 -15.59
N ALA A 15 -3.76 -17.42 -16.70
CA ALA A 15 -4.76 -17.24 -17.76
C ALA A 15 -6.20 -17.54 -17.29
N ARG A 16 -6.37 -18.53 -16.39
CA ARG A 16 -7.68 -18.87 -15.79
C ARG A 16 -8.19 -17.74 -14.91
N ILE A 17 -7.34 -17.01 -14.19
CA ILE A 17 -7.77 -15.84 -13.39
C ILE A 17 -8.47 -14.82 -14.29
N LYS A 18 -7.89 -14.48 -15.45
CA LYS A 18 -8.50 -13.58 -16.45
C LYS A 18 -9.89 -14.07 -16.86
N THR A 19 -9.96 -15.35 -17.24
CA THR A 19 -11.20 -15.97 -17.73
C THR A 19 -12.28 -15.99 -16.66
N ASN A 20 -11.93 -16.39 -15.44
CA ASN A 20 -12.87 -16.45 -14.31
C ASN A 20 -13.37 -15.05 -13.96
N PHE A 21 -12.46 -14.07 -13.88
CA PHE A 21 -12.81 -12.68 -13.61
C PHE A 21 -13.83 -12.11 -14.61
N ASN A 22 -13.70 -12.44 -15.89
CA ASN A 22 -14.64 -12.00 -16.92
C ASN A 22 -16.01 -12.70 -16.83
N LYS A 23 -16.04 -13.94 -16.35
CA LYS A 23 -17.29 -14.71 -16.17
C LYS A 23 -18.03 -14.36 -14.89
N ASP A 24 -17.33 -13.90 -13.86
CA ASP A 24 -17.93 -13.61 -12.56
C ASP A 24 -18.86 -12.40 -12.62
N SER A 25 -20.05 -12.55 -12.02
CA SER A 25 -21.05 -11.49 -11.94
C SER A 25 -20.57 -10.29 -11.10
N ALA A 26 -21.08 -9.10 -11.40
CA ALA A 26 -20.73 -7.88 -10.68
C ALA A 26 -20.95 -7.99 -9.16
N SER A 27 -22.00 -8.70 -8.72
CA SER A 27 -22.30 -8.94 -7.30
C SER A 27 -21.20 -9.66 -6.53
N ARG A 28 -20.36 -10.47 -7.20
CA ARG A 28 -19.25 -11.18 -6.57
C ARG A 28 -17.98 -10.35 -6.47
N LYS A 29 -17.89 -9.24 -7.23
CA LYS A 29 -16.71 -8.40 -7.34
C LYS A 29 -16.64 -7.37 -6.21
N THR A 30 -16.49 -7.87 -4.98
CA THR A 30 -16.33 -7.06 -3.77
C THR A 30 -14.87 -6.63 -3.56
N VAL A 31 -14.63 -5.70 -2.63
CA VAL A 31 -13.27 -5.30 -2.21
C VAL A 31 -12.42 -6.50 -1.83
N ASP A 32 -12.94 -7.40 -1.00
CA ASP A 32 -12.20 -8.59 -0.55
C ASP A 32 -11.94 -9.59 -1.68
N TYR A 33 -12.87 -9.70 -2.62
CA TYR A 33 -12.68 -10.49 -3.83
C TYR A 33 -11.50 -9.99 -4.66
N TYR A 34 -11.37 -8.67 -4.85
CA TYR A 34 -10.25 -8.09 -5.60
C TYR A 34 -8.93 -8.30 -4.87
N LYS A 35 -8.89 -8.05 -3.55
CA LYS A 35 -7.70 -8.28 -2.72
C LYS A 35 -7.23 -9.73 -2.79
N THR A 36 -8.16 -10.68 -2.63
CA THR A 36 -7.85 -12.12 -2.69
C THR A 36 -7.32 -12.51 -4.07
N ARG A 37 -7.90 -12.00 -5.16
CA ARG A 37 -7.45 -12.35 -6.52
C ARG A 37 -6.13 -11.72 -6.90
N LEU A 38 -5.89 -10.48 -6.51
CA LEU A 38 -4.59 -9.83 -6.69
C LEU A 38 -3.52 -10.59 -5.91
N GLY A 39 -3.77 -10.92 -4.64
CA GLY A 39 -2.85 -11.73 -3.84
C GLY A 39 -2.57 -13.11 -4.44
N ASN A 40 -3.60 -13.81 -4.91
CA ASN A 40 -3.42 -15.10 -5.58
C ASN A 40 -2.63 -14.97 -6.90
N LEU A 41 -2.91 -13.94 -7.69
CA LEU A 41 -2.19 -13.68 -8.95
C LEU A 41 -0.71 -13.37 -8.68
N ASP A 42 -0.43 -12.50 -7.72
CA ASP A 42 0.93 -12.12 -7.33
C ASP A 42 1.69 -13.34 -6.79
N SER A 43 1.05 -14.19 -5.97
CA SER A 43 1.65 -15.45 -5.48
C SER A 43 2.03 -16.40 -6.62
N LEU A 44 1.14 -16.60 -7.61
CA LEU A 44 1.41 -17.43 -8.76
C LEU A 44 2.57 -16.89 -9.61
N TRP A 45 2.65 -15.56 -9.72
CA TRP A 45 3.72 -14.90 -10.47
C TRP A 45 5.07 -15.03 -9.76
N GLU A 46 5.13 -14.86 -8.44
CA GLU A 46 6.36 -15.08 -7.67
C GLU A 46 6.86 -16.53 -7.79
N GLU A 47 5.97 -17.51 -7.72
CA GLU A 47 6.33 -18.91 -7.95
C GLU A 47 6.83 -19.16 -9.38
N PHE A 48 6.19 -18.54 -10.38
CA PHE A 48 6.61 -18.63 -11.78
C PHE A 48 8.02 -18.04 -12.00
N LYS A 49 8.31 -16.88 -11.40
CA LYS A 49 9.65 -16.26 -11.43
C LYS A 49 10.69 -17.12 -10.72
N HIS A 50 10.38 -17.65 -9.55
CA HIS A 50 11.28 -18.55 -8.83
C HIS A 50 11.61 -19.79 -9.68
N ASN A 51 10.61 -20.38 -10.32
CA ASN A 51 10.81 -21.50 -11.23
C ASN A 51 11.60 -21.11 -12.49
N HIS A 52 11.45 -19.88 -12.98
CA HIS A 52 12.21 -19.36 -14.11
C HIS A 52 13.70 -19.28 -13.77
N ASP A 53 14.03 -18.72 -12.61
CA ASP A 53 15.41 -18.61 -12.13
C ASP A 53 16.06 -20.00 -12.06
N ARG A 54 15.32 -20.99 -11.54
CA ARG A 54 15.77 -22.39 -11.52
C ARG A 54 15.96 -22.96 -12.92
N MET A 55 15.00 -22.78 -13.83
CA MET A 55 15.13 -23.24 -15.21
C MET A 55 16.34 -22.62 -15.91
N CYS A 56 16.66 -21.35 -15.64
CA CYS A 56 17.84 -20.69 -16.20
C CYS A 56 19.16 -21.34 -15.78
N THR A 57 19.17 -22.08 -14.67
CA THR A 57 20.34 -22.81 -14.15
C THR A 57 20.33 -24.31 -14.46
N GLU A 58 19.15 -24.92 -14.48
CA GLU A 58 18.98 -26.39 -14.55
C GLU A 58 18.75 -26.89 -15.99
N GLU A 59 18.28 -26.03 -16.91
CA GLU A 59 17.78 -26.45 -18.24
C GLU A 59 18.56 -25.80 -19.40
N SER A 60 18.58 -26.50 -20.55
CA SER A 60 19.28 -26.00 -21.74
C SER A 60 18.58 -24.77 -22.33
N ARG A 61 19.34 -23.81 -22.85
CA ARG A 61 18.82 -22.64 -23.59
C ARG A 61 18.13 -23.00 -24.90
N THR A 62 18.32 -24.22 -25.39
CA THR A 62 17.59 -24.77 -26.55
C THR A 62 16.23 -25.38 -26.17
N HIS A 63 15.91 -25.43 -24.88
CA HIS A 63 14.63 -25.95 -24.41
C HIS A 63 13.47 -25.05 -24.87
N GLN A 64 12.32 -25.67 -25.19
CA GLN A 64 11.13 -25.01 -25.75
C GLN A 64 10.74 -23.72 -24.98
N TYR A 65 10.81 -23.80 -23.65
CA TYR A 65 10.56 -22.67 -22.74
C TYR A 65 11.32 -21.38 -23.12
N PHE A 66 12.59 -21.49 -23.47
CA PHE A 66 13.43 -20.34 -23.83
C PHE A 66 13.27 -19.94 -25.29
N THR A 67 13.16 -20.92 -26.21
CA THR A 67 13.01 -20.63 -27.64
C THR A 67 11.68 -19.94 -27.95
N GLU A 68 10.63 -20.26 -27.20
CA GLU A 68 9.29 -19.67 -27.36
C GLU A 68 9.05 -18.46 -26.44
N LYS A 69 10.08 -17.96 -25.73
CA LYS A 69 9.97 -16.78 -24.85
C LYS A 69 8.81 -16.87 -23.86
N TRP A 70 8.70 -18.02 -23.19
CA TRP A 70 7.57 -18.30 -22.30
C TRP A 70 7.51 -17.37 -21.12
N PHE A 71 8.67 -16.93 -20.63
CA PHE A 71 8.75 -16.02 -19.52
C PHE A 71 8.11 -14.68 -19.88
N GLU A 72 8.55 -14.09 -20.99
CA GLU A 72 8.10 -12.78 -21.48
C GLU A 72 6.61 -12.80 -21.82
N SER A 73 6.14 -13.84 -22.52
CA SER A 73 4.71 -13.99 -22.84
C SER A 73 3.85 -14.15 -21.59
N THR A 74 4.34 -14.85 -20.57
CA THR A 74 3.59 -15.03 -19.31
C THR A 74 3.63 -13.78 -18.46
N GLU A 75 4.74 -13.05 -18.45
CA GLU A 75 4.87 -11.75 -17.79
C GLU A 75 3.86 -10.74 -18.34
N GLU A 76 3.76 -10.65 -19.66
CA GLU A 76 2.79 -9.78 -20.33
C GLU A 76 1.36 -10.15 -19.91
N CYS A 77 1.03 -11.45 -19.92
CA CYS A 77 -0.27 -11.93 -19.46
C CYS A 77 -0.54 -11.57 -17.99
N TYR A 78 0.44 -11.75 -17.10
CA TYR A 78 0.34 -11.34 -15.70
C TYR A 78 0.07 -9.84 -15.56
N ARG A 79 0.88 -9.00 -16.23
CA ARG A 79 0.73 -7.54 -16.20
C ARG A 79 -0.65 -7.09 -16.67
N GLU A 80 -1.15 -7.67 -17.76
CA GLU A 80 -2.50 -7.39 -18.26
C GLU A 80 -3.59 -7.75 -17.23
N VAL A 81 -3.53 -8.96 -16.67
CA VAL A 81 -4.53 -9.43 -15.70
C VAL A 81 -4.49 -8.60 -14.44
N ARG A 82 -3.29 -8.28 -13.95
CA ARG A 82 -3.11 -7.44 -12.77
C ARG A 82 -3.64 -6.03 -12.99
N ALA A 83 -3.32 -5.41 -14.13
CA ALA A 83 -3.84 -4.10 -14.50
C ALA A 83 -5.37 -4.09 -14.58
N LEU A 84 -5.97 -5.11 -15.19
CA LEU A 84 -7.42 -5.27 -15.28
C LEU A 84 -8.09 -5.36 -13.90
N LEU A 85 -7.55 -6.21 -13.02
CA LEU A 85 -8.05 -6.38 -11.65
C LEU A 85 -7.90 -5.08 -10.84
N TRP A 86 -6.75 -4.43 -10.94
CA TRP A 86 -6.47 -3.18 -10.24
C TRP A 86 -7.37 -2.04 -10.71
N GLN A 87 -7.53 -1.85 -12.01
CA GLN A 87 -8.40 -0.82 -12.56
C GLN A 87 -9.86 -1.03 -12.15
N SER A 88 -10.33 -2.28 -12.17
CA SER A 88 -11.69 -2.64 -11.74
C SER A 88 -11.89 -2.40 -10.24
N TYR A 89 -10.87 -2.69 -9.43
CA TYR A 89 -10.87 -2.39 -8.00
C TYR A 89 -10.95 -0.88 -7.73
N GLN A 90 -10.14 -0.07 -8.44
CA GLN A 90 -10.15 1.38 -8.30
C GLN A 90 -11.50 2.00 -8.69
N GLN A 91 -12.14 1.51 -9.75
CA GLN A 91 -13.49 1.96 -10.14
C GLN A 91 -14.54 1.70 -9.05
N MET A 92 -14.37 0.65 -8.24
CA MET A 92 -15.26 0.35 -7.12
C MET A 92 -14.97 1.22 -5.89
N VAL A 93 -13.69 1.43 -5.57
CA VAL A 93 -13.28 2.10 -4.32
C VAL A 93 -13.32 3.61 -4.43
N ALA A 94 -12.96 4.20 -5.57
CA ALA A 94 -12.95 5.64 -5.78
C ALA A 94 -14.28 6.35 -5.39
N PRO A 95 -15.47 5.88 -5.83
CA PRO A 95 -16.72 6.52 -5.42
C PRO A 95 -17.05 6.32 -3.94
N LEU A 96 -16.63 5.20 -3.32
CA LEU A 96 -16.85 4.96 -1.89
C LEU A 96 -16.01 5.90 -1.02
N VAL A 97 -14.76 6.12 -1.40
CA VAL A 97 -13.85 7.06 -0.73
C VAL A 97 -14.36 8.49 -0.87
N ALA A 98 -14.74 8.90 -2.09
CA ALA A 98 -15.28 10.24 -2.32
C ALA A 98 -16.56 10.50 -1.49
N ALA A 99 -17.47 9.54 -1.42
CA ALA A 99 -18.69 9.65 -0.61
C ALA A 99 -18.40 9.70 0.90
N TYR A 100 -17.35 9.02 1.37
CA TYR A 100 -16.92 9.08 2.76
C TYR A 100 -16.32 10.46 3.09
N GLU A 101 -15.46 11.00 2.23
CA GLU A 101 -14.87 12.32 2.40
C GLU A 101 -15.93 13.43 2.41
N GLU A 102 -16.94 13.34 1.54
CA GLU A 102 -18.06 14.30 1.50
C GLU A 102 -18.89 14.27 2.79
N LYS A 103 -19.20 13.07 3.30
CA LYS A 103 -19.86 12.92 4.61
C LYS A 103 -19.02 13.45 5.76
N SER A 104 -17.71 13.25 5.73
CA SER A 104 -16.82 13.79 6.77
C SER A 104 -16.79 15.33 6.79
N LYS A 105 -16.85 15.98 5.62
CA LYS A 105 -16.86 17.45 5.49
C LYS A 105 -18.17 18.06 5.98
N LEU A 106 -19.29 17.38 5.74
CA LEU A 106 -20.60 17.84 6.19
C LEU A 106 -20.75 17.76 7.73
N SER A 107 -20.15 16.75 8.36
CA SER A 107 -20.12 16.61 9.83
C SER A 107 -19.30 17.70 10.52
N SER A 108 -18.21 18.19 9.90
CA SER A 108 -17.37 19.25 10.47
C SER A 108 -17.94 20.66 10.33
N SER A 109 -18.96 20.87 9.49
CA SER A 109 -19.54 22.20 9.27
C SER A 109 -20.69 22.53 10.24
N SER A 110 -21.23 21.56 10.98
CA SER A 110 -22.34 21.76 11.92
C SER A 110 -21.89 22.08 13.36
N GLU A 111 -20.60 21.97 13.67
CA GLU A 111 -20.05 22.20 15.01
C GLU A 111 -19.50 23.64 15.21
N GLN A 112 -19.35 24.44 14.14
CA GLN A 112 -18.80 25.79 14.23
C GLN A 112 -19.81 26.88 14.67
N ASP A 113 -21.11 26.62 14.64
CA ASP A 113 -22.13 27.60 15.04
C ASP A 113 -22.52 27.53 16.54
N ALA A 114 -22.08 26.51 17.28
CA ALA A 114 -22.40 26.35 18.71
C ALA A 114 -21.36 26.93 19.68
N VAL A 115 -20.16 27.30 19.21
CA VAL A 115 -19.03 27.69 20.08
C VAL A 115 -18.95 29.20 20.38
N LYS A 116 -19.79 30.04 19.75
CA LYS A 116 -19.72 31.51 19.93
C LYS A 116 -20.43 32.09 21.17
N GLN A 117 -21.03 31.29 22.05
CA GLN A 117 -21.78 31.81 23.20
C GLN A 117 -21.05 31.70 24.56
N GLN A 118 -19.82 31.16 24.61
CA GLN A 118 -19.17 30.83 25.89
C GLN A 118 -17.80 31.50 26.14
N GLU A 119 -17.48 32.57 25.40
CA GLU A 119 -16.20 33.28 25.50
C GLU A 119 -16.38 34.74 25.95
N LEU A 120 -17.07 34.96 27.08
CA LEU A 120 -17.11 36.28 27.72
C LEU A 120 -16.95 36.32 29.24
N ASP A 121 -16.48 35.24 29.89
CA ASP A 121 -16.42 35.21 31.36
C ASP A 121 -15.16 34.57 31.96
N SER A 122 -14.02 34.64 31.27
CA SER A 122 -12.75 34.15 31.84
C SER A 122 -11.57 35.01 31.41
N LYS A 123 -11.66 36.30 31.73
CA LYS A 123 -10.50 37.19 31.82
C LYS A 123 -10.57 37.89 33.16
N ILE A 124 -9.84 37.35 34.14
CA ILE A 124 -9.10 38.04 35.22
C ILE A 124 -8.61 36.94 36.17
N SER A 125 -7.32 36.61 36.10
CA SER A 125 -6.46 36.22 37.23
C SER A 125 -5.36 35.28 36.76
N ARG A 126 -4.25 35.86 36.29
CA ARG A 126 -2.93 35.74 36.94
C ARG A 126 -1.85 36.41 36.06
N TYR A 127 -1.36 37.54 36.55
CA TYR A 127 -0.08 38.12 36.18
C TYR A 127 1.05 37.48 37.01
N SER A 128 2.28 37.58 36.47
CA SER A 128 3.58 37.16 37.03
C SER A 128 3.85 35.66 36.81
N ASP A 129 4.92 35.23 36.13
CA ASP A 129 6.33 35.66 36.21
C ASP A 129 7.11 35.25 34.94
N GLY A 130 8.24 35.90 34.66
CA GLY A 130 8.94 35.88 33.38
C GLY A 130 10.20 35.01 33.27
N SER A 131 10.87 35.19 32.10
CA SER A 131 12.29 34.96 31.80
C SER A 131 12.72 33.71 30.98
N SER A 132 12.86 33.93 29.67
CA SER A 132 14.07 33.83 28.80
C SER A 132 15.15 32.73 28.98
N HIS A 133 15.40 31.93 27.93
CA HIS A 133 16.68 31.77 27.16
C HIS A 133 16.50 30.71 26.03
N SER A 134 16.79 31.01 24.75
CA SER A 134 18.00 30.60 23.96
C SER A 134 18.23 29.08 23.87
N GLY A 135 18.47 28.40 22.75
CA GLY A 135 18.89 28.74 21.39
C GLY A 135 19.58 27.51 20.75
N SER A 136 19.70 27.51 19.41
CA SER A 136 20.65 26.75 18.57
C SER A 136 20.48 25.22 18.40
N GLN A 137 20.19 24.73 17.18
CA GLN A 137 21.08 24.48 16.03
C GLN A 137 21.98 23.23 16.15
N ASN A 138 21.85 22.32 15.17
CA ASN A 138 22.92 21.69 14.34
C ASN A 138 22.27 20.55 13.51
N GLN A 139 22.24 20.55 12.15
CA GLN A 139 23.34 20.33 11.18
C GLN A 139 24.14 19.05 11.52
N HIS A 140 24.41 18.05 10.65
CA HIS A 140 25.05 18.11 9.33
C HIS A 140 25.39 16.66 8.81
N LEU A 141 25.35 16.40 7.48
CA LEU A 141 26.09 15.40 6.63
C LEU A 141 25.97 13.87 6.89
N THR A 142 26.17 12.92 5.96
CA THR A 142 26.49 12.83 4.51
C THR A 142 26.30 11.37 4.05
N SER A 143 26.01 11.21 2.76
CA SER A 143 26.46 10.13 1.85
C SER A 143 25.40 9.17 1.30
N THR A 144 25.46 9.02 -0.03
CA THR A 144 25.04 7.84 -0.81
C THR A 144 23.54 7.72 -1.10
N GLY A 145 23.11 8.55 -2.06
CA GLY A 145 21.74 8.65 -2.56
C GLY A 145 21.31 7.41 -3.35
N THR A 146 20.47 6.61 -2.69
CA THR A 146 19.27 5.89 -3.19
C THR A 146 18.87 4.87 -2.12
N ASN A 147 19.84 4.14 -1.58
CA ASN A 147 19.64 3.19 -0.48
C ASN A 147 19.26 3.87 0.85
N SER A 148 19.82 5.05 1.15
CA SER A 148 19.50 5.77 2.41
C SER A 148 18.02 6.12 2.48
N LYS A 149 17.45 6.75 1.44
CA LYS A 149 16.03 7.16 1.44
C LYS A 149 15.09 5.95 1.52
N TYR A 150 15.42 4.87 0.82
CA TYR A 150 14.64 3.63 0.89
C TYR A 150 14.65 3.04 2.30
N GLN A 151 15.83 2.95 2.93
CA GLN A 151 15.97 2.49 4.32
C GLN A 151 15.25 3.41 5.31
N ASP A 152 15.31 4.73 5.11
CA ASP A 152 14.62 5.72 5.94
C ASP A 152 13.10 5.53 5.86
N LEU A 153 12.56 5.33 4.66
CA LEU A 153 11.13 5.08 4.46
C LEU A 153 10.69 3.74 5.03
N GLN A 154 11.50 2.68 4.89
CA GLN A 154 11.24 1.39 5.54
C GLN A 154 11.21 1.52 7.06
N HIS A 155 12.18 2.25 7.64
CA HIS A 155 12.19 2.51 9.07
C HIS A 155 10.95 3.30 9.51
N GLN A 156 10.60 4.34 8.77
CA GLN A 156 9.41 5.15 9.04
C GLN A 156 8.12 4.32 8.97
N GLN A 157 8.03 3.39 8.03
CA GLN A 157 6.90 2.46 7.92
C GLN A 157 6.81 1.54 9.16
N GLN A 158 7.93 0.97 9.61
CA GLN A 158 7.98 0.15 10.83
C GLN A 158 7.56 0.93 12.08
N VAL A 159 8.00 2.18 12.22
CA VAL A 159 7.61 3.06 13.34
C VAL A 159 6.12 3.34 13.31
N ASN A 160 5.54 3.62 12.12
CA ASN A 160 4.11 3.85 11.98
C ASN A 160 3.28 2.60 12.30
N PHE A 161 3.71 1.40 11.88
CA PHE A 161 3.06 0.14 12.30
C PHE A 161 3.07 -0.04 13.81
N LYS A 162 4.21 0.21 14.48
CA LYS A 162 4.28 0.17 15.95
C LYS A 162 3.35 1.17 16.61
N ALA A 163 3.18 2.36 16.03
CA ALA A 163 2.23 3.36 16.53
C ALA A 163 0.77 2.88 16.36
N LEU A 164 0.44 2.28 15.22
CA LEU A 164 -0.88 1.70 14.97
C LEU A 164 -1.19 0.57 15.96
N THR A 165 -0.25 -0.36 16.20
CA THR A 165 -0.42 -1.45 17.17
C THR A 165 -0.73 -0.91 18.56
N ARG A 166 0.01 0.11 19.03
CA ARG A 166 -0.28 0.76 20.33
C ARG A 166 -1.67 1.38 20.38
N THR A 167 -2.10 2.02 19.30
CA THR A 167 -3.46 2.58 19.22
C THR A 167 -4.51 1.47 19.31
N MET A 168 -4.31 0.34 18.61
CA MET A 168 -5.21 -0.82 18.68
C MET A 168 -5.27 -1.42 20.09
N GLU A 169 -4.12 -1.60 20.74
CA GLU A 169 -4.02 -2.13 22.11
C GLU A 169 -4.72 -1.22 23.14
N ASN A 170 -4.71 0.10 22.91
CA ASN A 170 -5.36 1.07 23.79
C ASN A 170 -6.89 1.15 23.60
N ILE A 171 -7.43 0.62 22.50
CA ILE A 171 -8.87 0.64 22.24
C ILE A 171 -9.51 -0.57 22.91
N VAL A 172 -10.05 -0.36 24.12
CA VAL A 172 -10.86 -1.37 24.82
C VAL A 172 -12.31 -1.26 24.36
N VAL A 173 -12.65 -2.00 23.30
CA VAL A 173 -13.98 -1.97 22.65
C VAL A 173 -15.12 -2.16 23.64
N ASP A 174 -14.96 -3.02 24.64
CA ASP A 174 -16.00 -3.36 25.62
C ASP A 174 -16.32 -2.20 26.58
N ASP A 175 -15.40 -1.26 26.78
CA ASP A 175 -15.56 -0.09 27.65
C ASP A 175 -16.14 1.13 26.92
N ILE A 176 -16.23 1.06 25.59
CA ILE A 176 -16.78 2.15 24.78
C ILE A 176 -18.30 2.09 24.81
N LYS A 177 -18.93 2.92 25.64
CA LYS A 177 -20.40 3.00 25.77
C LYS A 177 -21.03 4.07 24.88
N GLU A 178 -20.23 5.01 24.43
CA GLU A 178 -20.71 6.20 23.72
C GLU A 178 -20.30 6.12 22.24
N LYS A 179 -21.29 6.32 21.35
CA LYS A 179 -21.09 6.24 19.89
C LYS A 179 -19.94 7.11 19.40
N TRP A 180 -19.80 8.33 19.93
CA TRP A 180 -18.73 9.24 19.50
C TRP A 180 -17.34 8.71 19.84
N LYS A 181 -17.16 8.01 20.96
CA LYS A 181 -15.88 7.39 21.34
C LYS A 181 -15.50 6.25 20.40
N PHE A 182 -16.49 5.50 19.92
CA PHE A 182 -16.29 4.49 18.88
C PHE A 182 -15.85 5.13 17.57
N GLU A 183 -16.54 6.20 17.16
CA GLU A 183 -16.19 6.92 15.94
C GLU A 183 -14.81 7.56 16.03
N ASP A 184 -14.43 8.09 17.19
CA ASP A 184 -13.10 8.65 17.44
C ASP A 184 -12.00 7.58 17.39
N ALA A 185 -12.22 6.43 18.03
CA ALA A 185 -11.32 5.28 17.94
C ALA A 185 -11.11 4.83 16.49
N ILE A 186 -12.19 4.75 15.71
CA ILE A 186 -12.13 4.39 14.28
C ILE A 186 -11.35 5.47 13.50
N LYS A 187 -11.66 6.75 13.68
CA LYS A 187 -10.95 7.86 13.01
C LYS A 187 -9.46 7.87 13.32
N SER A 188 -9.10 7.58 14.58
CA SER A 188 -7.71 7.46 15.02
C SER A 188 -6.98 6.33 14.30
N LEU A 189 -7.62 5.16 14.17
CA LEU A 189 -7.06 4.03 13.40
C LEU A 189 -6.93 4.36 11.91
N GLN A 190 -7.95 4.98 11.30
CA GLN A 190 -7.95 5.37 9.90
C GLN A 190 -6.82 6.34 9.58
N SER A 191 -6.66 7.41 10.37
CA SER A 191 -5.60 8.40 10.18
C SER A 191 -4.20 7.77 10.24
N ARG A 192 -3.99 6.81 11.16
CA ARG A 192 -2.73 6.07 11.28
C ARG A 192 -2.50 5.15 10.09
N TRP A 193 -3.54 4.47 9.61
CA TRP A 193 -3.47 3.62 8.43
C TRP A 193 -3.15 4.41 7.15
N ASP A 194 -3.79 5.56 6.93
CA ASP A 194 -3.54 6.40 5.75
C ASP A 194 -2.07 6.84 5.64
N THR A 195 -1.41 7.03 6.79
CA THR A 195 0.02 7.36 6.83
C THR A 195 0.88 6.17 6.39
N ILE A 196 0.51 4.95 6.81
CA ILE A 196 1.19 3.71 6.41
C ILE A 196 0.99 3.43 4.92
N ASP A 197 -0.23 3.61 4.42
CA ASP A 197 -0.58 3.38 3.01
C ASP A 197 0.23 4.30 2.08
N LYS A 198 0.31 5.59 2.40
CA LYS A 198 1.15 6.55 1.66
C LYS A 198 2.62 6.12 1.62
N LEU A 199 3.18 5.76 2.78
CA LEU A 199 4.57 5.29 2.86
C LEU A 199 4.79 4.00 2.06
N HIS A 200 3.82 3.09 2.06
CA HIS A 200 3.89 1.86 1.28
C HIS A 200 4.00 2.16 -0.22
N TRP A 201 3.17 3.05 -0.74
CA TRP A 201 3.26 3.48 -2.14
C TRP A 201 4.58 4.18 -2.48
N GLU A 202 5.13 4.99 -1.58
CA GLU A 202 6.44 5.64 -1.77
C GLU A 202 7.59 4.61 -1.82
N ILE A 203 7.52 3.57 -0.98
CA ILE A 203 8.50 2.47 -0.95
C ILE A 203 8.42 1.63 -2.24
N GLU A 204 7.22 1.29 -2.70
CA GLU A 204 7.00 0.57 -3.96
C GLU A 204 7.53 1.34 -5.17
N ALA A 205 7.30 2.66 -5.21
CA ALA A 205 7.82 3.52 -6.27
C ALA A 205 9.36 3.55 -6.34
N LEU A 206 10.05 3.44 -5.19
CA LEU A 206 11.51 3.39 -5.13
C LEU A 206 12.07 1.98 -5.37
N SER A 207 11.34 0.94 -4.98
CA SER A 207 11.74 -0.47 -5.21
C SER A 207 11.75 -0.83 -6.70
N THR A 208 10.82 -0.26 -7.45
CA THR A 208 10.72 -0.42 -8.91
C THR A 208 11.69 0.47 -9.69
N SER A 209 12.13 1.58 -9.10
CA SER A 209 13.17 2.47 -9.64
C SER A 209 14.56 2.07 -9.16
N ASN A 210 14.90 0.79 -9.29
CA ASN A 210 16.24 0.31 -8.98
C ASN A 210 17.14 0.47 -10.23
N PRO A 211 18.10 1.43 -10.26
CA PRO A 211 18.93 1.71 -11.43
C PRO A 211 19.83 0.54 -11.84
N SER A 212 19.89 -0.52 -11.03
CA SER A 212 20.54 -1.79 -11.40
C SER A 212 19.87 -2.49 -12.59
N TYR A 213 18.59 -2.20 -12.88
CA TYR A 213 17.91 -2.76 -14.06
C TYR A 213 18.19 -1.91 -15.31
N ASP A 214 18.16 -0.59 -15.20
CA ASP A 214 18.46 0.35 -16.30
C ASP A 214 19.94 0.27 -16.74
N ALA A 215 20.86 -0.04 -15.81
CA ALA A 215 22.28 -0.23 -16.11
C ALA A 215 22.57 -1.48 -16.97
N LEU A 216 21.63 -2.44 -17.08
CA LEU A 216 21.76 -3.59 -17.97
C LEU A 216 21.44 -3.26 -19.43
N PHE A 217 20.82 -2.11 -19.70
CA PHE A 217 20.42 -1.69 -21.06
C PHE A 217 21.22 -0.49 -21.59
N VAL A 218 22.23 -0.02 -20.84
CA VAL A 218 23.19 1.01 -21.28
C VAL A 218 24.56 0.37 -21.48
N ASN A 219 24.66 -0.52 -22.47
CA ASN A 219 25.88 -0.83 -23.21
C ASN A 219 25.53 -1.77 -24.39
N ASP A 220 25.17 -1.18 -25.51
CA ASP A 220 25.90 -1.39 -26.77
C ASP A 220 25.47 -0.29 -27.75
N GLY A 221 26.46 0.26 -28.47
CA GLY A 221 26.29 1.37 -29.42
C GLY A 221 25.69 0.97 -30.75
#